data_AF-A0A0F9Q2Y3-F1
#
_entry.id   AF-A0A0F9Q2Y3-F1
#
_cell.length_a   1.000
_cell.length_b   1.000
_cell.length_c   1.000
_cell.angle_alpha   90.00
_cell.angle_beta   90.00
_cell.angle_gamma   90.00
#
_symmetry.space_group_name_H-M   'P 1'
#
loop_
_entity.id
_entity.type
_entity.pdbx_description
1 polymer ?
#
loop_
_entity_poly.entity_id
_entity_poly.type
_entity_poly.pdbx_seq_one_letter_code
_entity_poly.pdbx_strand_id
1 'polypeptide(L)' 'MPVSVEFRGGNRPWKLVERDGTVVGSSVTREKAEAAARARNAATEGKK' A
#
# COMPACT_ATOMS: atom_id res chain seq x y z
N MET A 1 -7.15 7.19 -3.61
CA MET A 1 -7.62 7.33 -2.21
C MET A 1 -6.42 7.01 -1.30
N PRO A 2 -6.41 7.32 0.01
CA PRO A 2 -5.26 6.98 0.84
C PRO A 2 -5.13 5.45 1.00
N VAL A 3 -3.93 4.93 0.76
CA VAL A 3 -3.57 3.51 0.92
C VAL A 3 -2.84 3.29 2.26
N SER A 4 -3.13 2.15 2.90
CA SER A 4 -2.49 1.68 4.12
C SER A 4 -1.73 0.37 3.87
N VAL A 5 -0.74 0.08 4.72
CA VAL A 5 0.01 -1.18 4.65
C VAL A 5 -0.53 -2.14 5.71
N GLU A 6 -0.97 -3.33 5.28
CA GLU A 6 -1.43 -4.40 6.16
C GLU A 6 -0.57 -5.66 6.01
N PHE A 7 -0.32 -6.36 7.12
CA PHE A 7 0.30 -7.68 7.10
C PHE A 7 -0.78 -8.76 7.00
N ARG A 8 -0.71 -9.60 5.96
CA ARG A 8 -1.67 -10.70 5.71
C ARG A 8 -1.03 -12.08 5.57
N GLY A 9 0.29 -12.20 5.77
CA GLY A 9 1.02 -13.47 5.69
C GLY A 9 1.25 -14.00 4.26
N GLY A 10 2.00 -15.11 4.14
CA GLY A 10 2.37 -15.74 2.85
C GLY A 10 3.66 -15.20 2.22
N ASN A 11 3.91 -15.55 0.95
CA ASN A 11 5.16 -15.22 0.23
C ASN A 11 5.37 -13.69 -0.01
N ARG A 12 4.29 -12.90 0.02
CA ARG A 12 4.31 -11.44 -0.03
C ARG A 12 3.36 -10.90 1.04
N PRO A 13 3.83 -10.85 2.28
CA PRO A 13 2.94 -10.70 3.42
C PRO A 13 2.46 -9.26 3.62
N TRP A 14 3.14 -8.27 3.04
CA TRP A 14 2.76 -6.87 3.16
C TRP A 14 1.87 -6.47 1.97
N LYS A 15 0.65 -6.03 2.24
CA LYS A 15 -0.34 -5.62 1.25
C LYS A 15 -0.60 -4.12 1.34
N LEU A 16 -0.77 -3.46 0.21
CA LEU A 16 -1.26 -2.10 0.14
C LEU A 16 -2.75 -2.15 -0.08
N VAL A 17 -3.51 -1.55 0.82
CA VAL A 17 -4.96 -1.65 0.88
C VAL A 17 -5.55 -0.24 0.89
N GLU A 18 -6.49 0.02 -0.02
CA GLU A 18 -7.27 1.25 -0.04
C GLU A 18 -8.35 1.24 1.04
N ARG A 19 -8.93 2.41 1.34
CA ARG A 19 -9.95 2.57 2.39
C ARG A 19 -11.19 1.69 2.18
N ASP A 20 -11.53 1.32 0.95
CA ASP A 20 -12.64 0.42 0.63
C ASP A 20 -12.32 -1.07 0.81
N GLY A 21 -11.06 -1.41 1.14
CA GLY A 21 -10.60 -2.78 1.30
C GLY A 21 -9.94 -3.38 0.05
N THR A 22 -9.91 -2.64 -1.07
CA THR A 22 -9.23 -3.08 -2.29
C THR A 22 -7.72 -3.17 -2.10
N VAL A 23 -7.15 -4.33 -2.48
CA VAL A 23 -5.70 -4.54 -2.48
C VAL A 23 -5.12 -4.02 -3.80
N VAL A 24 -4.32 -2.97 -3.73
CA VAL A 24 -3.70 -2.32 -4.90
C VAL A 24 -2.23 -2.69 -5.08
N GLY A 25 -1.65 -3.41 -4.12
CA GLY A 25 -0.25 -3.81 -4.19
C GLY A 25 0.13 -4.85 -3.14
N SER A 26 1.29 -5.47 -3.35
CA SER A 26 1.89 -6.39 -2.38
C SER A 26 3.40 -6.32 -2.41
N SER A 27 4.04 -6.68 -1.30
CA SER A 27 5.48 -6.65 -1.13
C SER A 27 5.94 -7.74 -0.16
N VAL A 28 7.21 -8.13 -0.34
CA VAL A 28 7.88 -9.12 0.51
C VAL A 28 8.31 -8.49 1.84
N THR A 29 8.74 -7.23 1.80
CA THR A 29 9.21 -6.49 2.98
C THR A 29 8.31 -5.31 3.29
N ARG A 30 8.26 -4.94 4.58
CA ARG A 30 7.47 -3.82 5.09
C ARG A 30 7.90 -2.50 4.47
N GLU A 31 9.21 -2.25 4.43
CA GLU A 31 9.79 -1.01 3.91
C GLU A 31 9.37 -0.73 2.46
N LYS A 32 9.37 -1.77 1.61
CA LYS A 32 8.92 -1.64 0.21
C LYS A 32 7.43 -1.32 0.14
N ALA A 33 6.62 -1.93 1.00
CA ALA A 33 5.19 -1.64 1.07
C ALA A 33 4.93 -0.19 1.54
N GLU A 34 5.64 0.26 2.57
CA GLU A 34 5.51 1.62 3.12
C GLU A 34 6.00 2.69 2.13
N ALA A 35 7.09 2.43 1.40
CA ALA A 35 7.55 3.31 0.33
C ALA A 35 6.53 3.41 -0.81
N ALA A 36 5.96 2.28 -1.24
CA ALA A 36 4.93 2.26 -2.28
C ALA A 36 3.63 2.95 -1.81
N ALA A 37 3.26 2.79 -0.53
CA ALA A 37 2.09 3.45 0.03
C ALA A 37 2.27 4.98 0.05
N ARG A 38 3.45 5.45 0.49
CA ARG A 38 3.80 6.88 0.44
C ARG A 38 3.78 7.44 -0.97
N ALA A 39 4.37 6.74 -1.94
CA ALA A 39 4.37 7.18 -3.34
C ALA A 39 2.95 7.30 -3.91
N ARG A 40 2.06 6.33 -3.59
CA ARG A 40 0.66 6.35 -4.04
C ARG A 40 -0.16 7.45 -3.38
N ASN A 41 0.05 7.68 -2.08
CA ASN A 41 -0.60 8.78 -1.36
C ASN A 41 -0.18 10.13 -1.93
N ALA A 42 1.13 10.34 -2.13
CA ALA A 42 1.66 11.56 -2.75
C ALA A 42 1.13 11.78 -4.19
N ALA A 43 1.05 10.72 -5.00
CA ALA A 43 0.49 10.80 -6.36
C ALA A 43 -1.03 11.10 -6.35
N THR A 44 -1.74 10.69 -5.30
CA THR A 44 -3.17 10.99 -5.14
C THR A 44 -3.39 12.44 -4.68
N GLU A 45 -2.55 12.96 -3.80
CA GLU A 45 -2.62 14.34 -3.31
C GLU A 45 -2.25 15.36 -4.39
N GLY A 46 -1.27 15.07 -5.25
CA GLY A 46 -0.90 15.94 -6.37
C GLY A 46 -1.94 16.04 -7.49
N LYS A 47 -3.05 15.31 -7.39
CA LYS A 47 -4.15 15.30 -8.38
C LYS A 47 -5.38 16.08 -7.91
N LYS A 48 -5.28 16.83 -6.82
CA LYS A 48 -6.37 17.55 -6.17
C LYS A 48 -6.37 19.04 -6.48
#